data_AF-A0AAW2YGU0-F1
#
_entry.id   AF-A0AAW2YGU0-F1
#
_cell.length_a   1.000
_cell.length_b   1.000
_cell.length_c   1.000
_cell.angle_alpha   90.00
_cell.angle_beta   90.00
_cell.angle_gamma   90.00
#
_symmetry.space_group_name_H-M   'P 1'
#
loop_
_entity.id
_entity.type
_entity.pdbx_description
1 polymer ?
#
loop_
_entity_poly.entity_id
_entity_poly.type
_entity_poly.pdbx_seq_one_letter_code
_entity_poly.pdbx_strand_id
1 'polypeptide(L)'
;MKGGVVSAIAILAIIAVVAQPGQAVTCGQVDAALVPCITYLTGRGGDSPSPACCSGVKAVKDMALTTADKRACCSCVKAAANRYADLKDAAAQSLPSKCGVQMDIPVSRTVDCDKSVSS
;
A
#
# COMPACT_ATOMS: atom_id res chain seq x y z
N MET A 1 -30.44 28.53 -42.37
CA MET A 1 -29.58 29.68 -41.97
C MET A 1 -30.17 30.28 -40.70
N LYS A 2 -29.31 30.76 -39.78
CA LYS A 2 -29.50 31.02 -38.32
C LYS A 2 -29.14 29.75 -37.51
N GLY A 3 -27.93 29.60 -36.97
CA GLY A 3 -27.10 30.54 -36.19
C GLY A 3 -27.48 30.38 -34.72
N GLY A 4 -26.61 30.11 -33.76
CA GLY A 4 -25.18 29.88 -33.73
C GLY A 4 -24.82 29.15 -32.42
N VAL A 5 -23.59 28.64 -32.38
CA VAL A 5 -22.76 28.35 -31.20
C VAL A 5 -23.36 28.75 -29.84
N VAL A 6 -23.77 27.74 -29.06
CA VAL A 6 -23.63 27.80 -27.59
C VAL A 6 -22.61 26.73 -27.22
N SER A 7 -21.38 27.18 -27.32
CA SER A 7 -20.19 26.56 -26.76
C SER A 7 -20.27 26.58 -25.23
N ALA A 8 -19.72 25.53 -24.63
CA ALA A 8 -19.22 25.47 -23.26
C ALA A 8 -20.25 25.57 -22.11
N ILE A 9 -20.68 24.40 -21.61
CA ILE A 9 -20.71 24.17 -20.16
C ILE A 9 -20.04 22.82 -19.90
N ALA A 10 -18.80 22.89 -19.42
CA ALA A 10 -18.03 21.76 -18.97
C ALA A 10 -18.80 21.03 -17.85
N ILE A 11 -19.17 19.77 -18.10
CA ILE A 11 -19.60 18.86 -17.04
C ILE A 11 -18.31 18.40 -16.35
N LEU A 12 -17.75 19.26 -15.49
CA LEU A 12 -16.81 18.84 -14.47
C LEU A 12 -17.59 17.93 -13.52
N ALA A 13 -17.49 16.63 -13.74
CA ALA A 13 -17.97 15.62 -12.79
C ALA A 13 -17.18 15.82 -11.49
N ILE A 14 -17.77 16.55 -10.55
CA ILE A 14 -17.29 16.63 -9.17
C ILE A 14 -17.54 15.24 -8.60
N ILE A 15 -16.53 14.37 -8.67
CA ILE A 15 -16.48 13.19 -7.83
C ILE A 15 -16.32 13.74 -6.42
N ALA A 16 -17.44 13.88 -5.71
CA ALA A 16 -17.44 14.12 -4.28
C ALA A 16 -16.81 12.88 -3.63
N VAL A 17 -15.49 12.91 -3.44
CA VAL A 17 -14.81 11.99 -2.54
C VAL A 17 -15.36 12.32 -1.17
N VAL A 18 -16.30 11.50 -0.71
CA VAL A 18 -16.74 11.50 0.67
C VAL A 18 -15.54 11.00 1.47
N ALA A 19 -14.68 11.91 1.87
CA ALA A 19 -13.63 11.64 2.84
C ALA A 19 -14.34 11.35 4.16
N GLN A 20 -14.67 10.07 4.39
CA GLN A 20 -14.97 9.61 5.73
C GLN A 20 -13.76 10.02 6.59
N PRO A 21 -13.94 10.67 7.75
CA PRO A 21 -12.85 10.88 8.68
C PRO A 21 -12.55 9.52 9.35
N GLY A 22 -12.03 8.59 8.56
CA GLY A 22 -11.37 7.39 9.04
C GLY A 22 -9.98 7.81 9.51
N GLN A 23 -9.57 7.30 10.67
CA GLN A 23 -8.27 7.60 11.26
C GLN A 23 -7.17 7.48 10.20
N ALA A 24 -6.43 8.57 9.97
CA ALA A 24 -5.34 8.59 9.01
C ALA A 24 -4.38 7.43 9.32
N VAL A 25 -4.10 6.58 8.34
CA VAL A 25 -3.15 5.47 8.50
C VAL A 25 -1.83 6.01 9.03
N THR A 26 -1.37 5.45 10.15
CA THR A 26 -0.09 5.83 10.75
C THR A 26 0.99 4.79 10.45
N CYS A 27 2.24 5.22 10.29
CA CYS A 27 3.35 4.29 10.10
C CYS A 27 3.58 3.39 11.33
N GLY A 28 3.19 3.83 12.53
CA GLY A 28 3.25 2.98 13.73
C GLY A 28 2.34 1.75 13.62
N GLN A 29 1.15 1.89 13.03
CA GLN A 29 0.25 0.75 12.78
C GLN A 29 0.81 -0.21 11.74
N VAL A 30 1.37 0.32 10.64
CA VAL A 30 2.01 -0.48 9.59
C VAL A 30 3.23 -1.23 10.14
N ASP A 31 4.08 -0.55 10.90
CA ASP A 31 5.26 -1.13 11.53
C ASP A 31 4.86 -2.28 12.45
N ALA A 32 3.90 -2.04 13.37
CA ALA A 32 3.42 -3.05 14.30
C ALA A 32 2.85 -4.29 13.59
N ALA A 33 2.11 -4.09 12.49
CA ALA A 33 1.59 -5.18 11.69
C ALA A 33 2.70 -6.02 11.02
N LEU A 34 3.83 -5.39 10.63
CA LEU A 34 4.92 -6.06 9.91
C LEU A 34 6.03 -6.63 10.81
N VAL A 35 6.06 -6.30 12.11
CA VAL A 35 7.00 -6.90 13.08
C VAL A 35 7.11 -8.43 12.95
N PRO A 36 6.03 -9.22 12.91
CA PRO A 36 6.14 -10.68 12.79
C PRO A 36 6.76 -11.17 11.48
N CYS A 37 6.91 -10.31 10.47
CA CYS A 37 7.51 -10.66 9.18
C CYS A 37 9.03 -10.50 9.13
N ILE A 38 9.65 -9.83 10.11
CA ILE A 38 11.06 -9.45 10.05
C ILE A 38 11.98 -10.65 9.81
N THR A 39 11.77 -11.77 10.51
CA THR A 39 12.65 -12.95 10.38
C THR A 39 12.57 -13.56 8.98
N TYR A 40 11.37 -13.64 8.40
CA TYR A 40 11.18 -14.07 7.01
C TYR A 40 11.83 -13.08 6.02
N LEU A 41 11.55 -11.78 6.19
CA LEU A 41 12.05 -10.72 5.32
C LEU A 41 13.59 -10.59 5.35
N THR A 42 14.24 -11.02 6.43
CA THR A 42 15.71 -11.01 6.57
C THR A 42 16.35 -12.36 6.27
N GLY A 43 15.58 -13.36 5.85
CA GLY A 43 16.08 -14.71 5.52
C GLY A 43 16.47 -15.56 6.75
N ARG A 44 16.01 -15.19 7.95
CA ARG A 44 16.26 -15.91 9.21
C ARG A 44 15.12 -16.86 9.60
N GLY A 45 13.94 -16.72 8.99
CA GLY A 45 12.70 -17.43 9.33
C GLY A 45 12.34 -18.62 8.44
N GLY A 46 13.23 -19.05 7.55
CA GLY A 46 12.97 -20.09 6.55
C GLY A 46 12.24 -19.59 5.31
N ASP A 47 11.79 -20.52 4.46
CA ASP A 47 11.23 -20.22 3.12
C ASP A 47 9.77 -19.75 3.12
N SER A 48 9.09 -19.76 4.28
CA SER A 48 7.66 -19.44 4.39
C SER A 48 7.40 -18.44 5.52
N PRO A 49 6.52 -17.44 5.30
CA PRO A 49 6.10 -16.51 6.35
C PRO A 49 5.29 -17.23 7.43
N SER A 50 5.40 -16.73 8.67
CA SER A 50 4.58 -17.23 9.77
C SER A 50 3.11 -16.84 9.60
N PRO A 51 2.16 -17.56 10.24
CA PRO A 51 0.75 -17.17 10.23
C PRO A 51 0.54 -15.74 10.75
N ALA A 52 1.26 -15.36 11.82
CA ALA A 52 1.22 -14.00 12.37
C ALA A 52 1.71 -12.95 11.37
N CYS A 53 2.76 -13.26 10.60
CA CYS A 53 3.21 -12.37 9.53
C CYS A 53 2.12 -12.19 8.47
N CYS A 54 1.47 -13.27 8.03
CA CYS A 54 0.40 -13.16 7.03
C CYS A 54 -0.84 -12.41 7.56
N SER A 55 -1.18 -12.56 8.84
CA SER A 55 -2.20 -11.72 9.48
C SER A 55 -1.82 -10.23 9.45
N GLY A 56 -0.54 -9.92 9.70
CA GLY A 56 0.00 -8.57 9.59
C GLY A 56 -0.11 -7.98 8.18
N VAL A 57 0.29 -8.76 7.16
CA VAL A 57 0.17 -8.35 5.74
C VAL A 57 -1.29 -8.09 5.38
N LYS A 58 -2.21 -8.94 5.84
CA LYS A 58 -3.65 -8.72 5.63
C LYS A 58 -4.13 -7.43 6.31
N ALA A 59 -3.69 -7.16 7.54
CA ALA A 59 -4.03 -5.90 8.21
C ALA A 59 -3.53 -4.67 7.44
N VAL A 60 -2.32 -4.70 6.89
CA VAL A 60 -1.80 -3.60 6.05
C VAL A 60 -2.64 -3.41 4.78
N LYS A 61 -3.13 -4.51 4.17
CA LYS A 61 -4.09 -4.43 3.05
C LYS A 61 -5.38 -3.75 3.49
N ASP A 62 -5.92 -4.13 4.64
CA ASP A 62 -7.19 -3.60 5.14
C ASP A 62 -7.06 -2.12 5.57
N MET A 63 -5.84 -1.62 5.79
CA MET A 63 -5.56 -0.18 5.95
C MET A 63 -5.54 0.56 4.61
N ALA A 64 -5.16 -0.09 3.51
CA ALA A 64 -4.91 0.53 2.20
C ALA A 64 -6.17 0.59 1.30
N LEU A 65 -7.29 1.08 1.82
CA LEU A 65 -8.59 1.06 1.13
C LEU A 65 -8.76 2.21 0.12
N THR A 66 -8.33 3.42 0.49
CA THR A 66 -8.41 4.59 -0.39
C THR A 66 -7.08 4.88 -1.07
N THR A 67 -7.07 5.68 -2.14
CA THR A 67 -5.83 6.17 -2.77
C THR A 67 -4.93 6.91 -1.77
N ALA A 68 -5.51 7.69 -0.85
CA ALA A 68 -4.74 8.37 0.18
C ALA A 68 -4.09 7.36 1.15
N ASP A 69 -4.84 6.36 1.59
CA ASP A 69 -4.34 5.33 2.50
C ASP A 69 -3.31 4.42 1.84
N LYS A 70 -3.53 4.01 0.59
CA LYS A 70 -2.56 3.25 -0.21
C LYS A 70 -1.22 4.00 -0.29
N ARG A 71 -1.26 5.31 -0.53
CA ARG A 71 -0.06 6.15 -0.58
C ARG A 71 0.64 6.27 0.78
N ALA A 72 -0.13 6.44 1.86
CA ALA A 72 0.38 6.47 3.22
C ALA A 72 1.02 5.12 3.60
N CYS A 73 0.28 4.02 3.45
CA CYS A 73 0.76 2.65 3.67
C CYS A 73 2.04 2.38 2.87
N CYS A 74 2.06 2.66 1.56
CA CYS A 74 3.24 2.46 0.73
C CYS A 74 4.46 3.21 1.28
N SER A 75 4.28 4.48 1.64
CA SER A 75 5.38 5.30 2.20
C SER A 75 5.88 4.73 3.52
N CYS A 76 4.98 4.25 4.38
CA CYS A 76 5.33 3.61 5.64
C CYS A 76 6.04 2.27 5.44
N VAL A 77 5.54 1.40 4.54
CA VAL A 77 6.18 0.12 4.20
C VAL A 77 7.58 0.35 3.64
N LYS A 78 7.74 1.33 2.75
CA LYS A 78 9.05 1.73 2.22
C LYS A 78 9.99 2.19 3.33
N ALA A 79 9.53 3.06 4.24
CA ALA A 79 10.34 3.52 5.37
C ALA A 79 10.74 2.34 6.27
N ALA A 80 9.80 1.45 6.59
CA ALA A 80 10.05 0.25 7.39
C ALA A 80 11.09 -0.66 6.73
N ALA A 81 10.95 -0.95 5.44
CA ALA A 81 11.87 -1.80 4.69
C ALA A 81 13.29 -1.23 4.62
N ASN A 82 13.43 0.10 4.57
CA ASN A 82 14.73 0.78 4.56
C ASN A 82 15.45 0.75 5.93
N ARG A 83 14.76 0.43 7.03
CA ARG A 83 15.40 0.26 8.36
C ARG A 83 16.19 -1.05 8.48
N TYR A 84 15.94 -2.01 7.60
CA TYR A 84 16.60 -3.31 7.63
C TYR A 84 17.59 -3.40 6.47
N ALA A 85 18.88 -3.28 6.74
CA ALA A 85 19.92 -3.43 5.70
C ALA A 85 19.93 -4.86 5.11
N ASP A 86 19.68 -5.87 5.95
CA ASP A 86 19.69 -7.28 5.56
C ASP A 86 18.40 -7.79 4.91
N LEU A 87 17.37 -6.94 4.75
CA LEU A 87 16.12 -7.35 4.12
C LEU A 87 16.37 -7.85 2.68
N LYS A 88 15.75 -8.98 2.37
CA LYS A 88 15.84 -9.67 1.09
C LYS A 88 14.69 -9.21 0.20
N ASP A 89 15.01 -8.51 -0.89
CA ASP A 89 13.98 -7.96 -1.78
C ASP A 89 13.10 -9.06 -2.39
N ALA A 90 13.67 -10.23 -2.69
CA ALA A 90 12.91 -11.40 -3.15
C ALA A 90 11.91 -11.92 -2.10
N ALA A 91 12.26 -11.86 -0.80
CA ALA A 91 11.34 -12.23 0.27
C ALA A 91 10.21 -11.21 0.39
N ALA A 92 10.53 -9.91 0.31
CA ALA A 92 9.53 -8.84 0.33
C ALA A 92 8.55 -8.94 -0.86
N GLN A 93 9.06 -9.19 -2.07
CA GLN A 93 8.25 -9.33 -3.28
C GLN A 93 7.35 -10.58 -3.27
N SER A 94 7.82 -11.68 -2.70
CA SER A 94 7.05 -12.94 -2.60
C SER A 94 6.12 -13.02 -1.39
N LEU A 95 6.24 -12.08 -0.44
CA LEU A 95 5.48 -12.13 0.80
C LEU A 95 3.96 -12.10 0.59
N PRO A 96 3.38 -11.16 -0.21
CA PRO A 96 1.93 -11.11 -0.40
C PRO A 96 1.37 -12.40 -1.01
N SER A 97 2.03 -12.93 -2.05
CA SER A 97 1.60 -14.15 -2.74
C SER A 97 1.72 -15.38 -1.85
N LYS A 98 2.80 -15.51 -1.05
CA LYS A 98 2.94 -16.59 -0.06
C LYS A 98 1.90 -16.53 1.07
N CYS A 99 1.41 -15.33 1.38
CA CYS A 99 0.31 -15.15 2.33
C CYS A 99 -1.08 -15.25 1.71
N GLY A 100 -1.19 -15.49 0.39
CA GLY A 100 -2.48 -15.50 -0.32
C GLY A 100 -3.19 -14.14 -0.32
N VAL A 101 -2.44 -13.04 -0.14
CA VAL A 101 -2.96 -11.68 -0.10
C VAL A 101 -2.64 -10.98 -1.41
N GLN A 102 -3.67 -10.60 -2.16
CA GLN A 102 -3.52 -9.67 -3.27
C GLN A 102 -3.46 -8.24 -2.71
N MET A 103 -2.29 -7.60 -2.85
CA MET A 103 -2.05 -6.23 -2.41
C MET A 103 -2.03 -5.26 -3.59
N ASP A 104 -2.66 -4.11 -3.37
CA ASP A 104 -2.66 -2.96 -4.28
C ASP A 104 -1.47 -2.01 -4.06
N ILE A 105 -0.59 -2.32 -3.12
CA ILE A 105 0.65 -1.59 -2.86
C ILE A 105 1.83 -2.57 -2.89
N PRO A 106 2.96 -2.21 -3.52
CA PRO A 106 4.13 -3.07 -3.54
C PRO A 106 4.88 -3.01 -2.21
N VAL A 107 5.40 -4.15 -1.77
CA VAL A 107 6.29 -4.25 -0.60
C VAL A 107 7.73 -4.16 -1.11
N SER A 108 8.29 -2.94 -1.14
CA SER A 108 9.62 -2.68 -1.69
C SER A 108 10.32 -1.49 -1.03
N ARG A 109 11.66 -1.49 -1.04
CA ARG A 109 12.48 -0.34 -0.62
C ARG A 109 12.52 0.79 -1.64
N THR A 110 12.36 0.47 -2.92
CA THR A 110 12.63 1.39 -4.05
C THR A 110 11.38 1.86 -4.77
N VAL A 111 10.19 1.43 -4.33
CA VAL A 111 8.93 1.86 -4.93
C VAL A 111 8.76 3.38 -4.89
N ASP A 112 8.25 3.92 -6.00
CA ASP A 112 7.65 5.24 -6.06
C ASP A 112 6.16 5.17 -5.69
N CYS A 113 5.84 5.53 -4.44
CA CYS A 113 4.48 5.43 -3.89
C CYS A 113 3.49 6.42 -4.50
N ASP A 114 3.94 7.43 -5.24
CA ASP A 114 3.10 8.36 -5.98
C ASP A 114 2.56 7.70 -7.26
N LYS A 115 3.45 6.98 -7.97
CA LYS A 115 3.09 6.31 -9.21
C LYS A 115 2.33 5.01 -9.02
N SER A 116 2.64 4.24 -7.97
CA SER A 116 2.02 2.91 -7.76
C SER A 116 0.58 2.94 -7.28
N VAL A 117 0.06 4.11 -6.87
CA VAL A 117 -1.28 4.26 -6.29
C VAL A 117 -2.27 4.95 -7.24
N SER A 118 -1.79 5.33 -8.44
CA SER A 118 -2.53 6.08 -9.46
C SER A 118 -3.21 5.20 -10.52
N SER A 119 -3.30 3.88 -10.31
CA SER A 119 -3.83 2.92 -11.30
C SER A 119 -5.07 2.18 -10.84
#